data_AF-A0A6N0DUP4-F1
#
_entry.id   AF-A0A6N0DUP4-F1
#
_cell.length_a   1.000
_cell.length_b   1.000
_cell.length_c   1.000
_cell.angle_alpha   90.00
_cell.angle_beta   90.00
_cell.angle_gamma   90.00
#
_symmetry.space_group_name_H-M   'P 1'
#
loop_
_entity.id
_entity.type
_entity.pdbx_description
1 polymer ?
#
loop_
_entity_poly.entity_id
_entity_poly.type
_entity_poly.pdbx_seq_one_letter_code
_entity_poly.pdbx_strand_id
1 'polypeptide(L)'
;MIKNHLSTDDIVDSAYSIIVEAVRRKSERQYQAALSSLMRFTILEDVLSRDPNRLTAITELFDRLHRDVDVNKEPLFWLQYSILMTAADNLPAAENFIRTAYARAAASPGFQTFQIDTYALRLLLTIEERVDDEEPVKRFDEILGKIERVRSMVRDQSRRFHAIQVLDAIEPFVSQRLSSFGPSEIESLIYNIDLLRENLDFLPVEEKAATGANQIRAGLLNAKSRLLARRRLLQ
;
A
#
# COMPACT_ATOMS: atom_id res chain seq x y z
N MET A 1 3.84 -26.31 -12.52
CA MET A 1 4.32 -27.69 -12.46
C MET A 1 5.15 -28.02 -11.21
N ILE A 2 5.89 -27.09 -10.60
CA ILE A 2 6.67 -27.35 -9.36
C ILE A 2 5.80 -27.42 -8.08
N LYS A 3 4.65 -26.72 -8.03
CA LYS A 3 3.71 -26.70 -6.88
C LYS A 3 3.13 -28.08 -6.47
N ASN A 4 3.47 -29.16 -7.17
CA ASN A 4 2.95 -30.51 -6.94
C ASN A 4 3.93 -31.47 -6.23
N HIS A 5 5.19 -31.07 -6.01
CA HIS A 5 6.24 -31.98 -5.55
C HIS A 5 7.11 -31.47 -4.40
N LEU A 6 6.91 -30.23 -3.94
CA LEU A 6 7.66 -29.64 -2.84
C LEU A 6 6.72 -29.40 -1.66
N SER A 7 7.21 -29.66 -0.44
CA SER A 7 6.50 -29.24 0.77
C SER A 7 6.55 -27.72 0.94
N THR A 8 5.67 -27.16 1.77
CA THR A 8 5.71 -25.74 2.12
C THR A 8 7.06 -25.35 2.72
N ASP A 9 7.60 -26.19 3.61
CA ASP A 9 8.89 -25.95 4.26
C ASP A 9 10.02 -25.91 3.23
N ASP A 10 10.05 -26.83 2.26
CA ASP A 10 11.04 -26.83 1.18
C ASP A 10 10.99 -25.53 0.36
N ILE A 11 9.78 -25.05 0.07
CA ILE A 11 9.56 -23.80 -0.68
C ILE A 11 10.05 -22.61 0.13
N VAL A 12 9.69 -22.54 1.42
CA VAL A 12 10.07 -21.45 2.33
C VAL A 12 11.58 -21.40 2.54
N ASP A 13 12.23 -22.54 2.78
CA ASP A 13 13.67 -22.63 2.96
C ASP A 13 14.45 -22.26 1.69
N SER A 14 13.93 -22.69 0.53
CA SER A 14 14.48 -22.30 -0.77
C SER A 14 14.33 -20.79 -1.00
N ALA A 15 13.14 -20.23 -0.74
CA ALA A 15 12.88 -18.81 -0.87
C ALA A 15 13.81 -17.99 0.03
N TYR A 16 13.97 -18.37 1.31
CA TYR A 16 14.92 -17.74 2.22
C TYR A 16 16.33 -17.70 1.64
N SER A 17 16.84 -18.86 1.22
CA SER A 17 18.21 -19.00 0.75
C SER A 17 18.47 -18.17 -0.50
N ILE A 18 17.51 -18.16 -1.44
CA ILE A 18 17.61 -17.38 -2.67
C ILE A 18 17.53 -15.88 -2.36
N ILE A 19 16.62 -15.44 -1.48
CA ILE A 19 16.46 -14.02 -1.14
C ILE A 19 17.74 -13.48 -0.49
N VAL A 20 18.27 -14.20 0.50
CA VAL A 20 19.50 -13.79 1.20
C VAL A 20 20.68 -13.65 0.22
N GLU A 21 20.86 -14.63 -0.66
CA GLU A 21 21.92 -14.56 -1.65
C GLU A 21 21.68 -13.46 -2.69
N ALA A 22 20.42 -13.25 -3.09
CA ALA A 22 20.04 -12.23 -4.05
C ALA A 22 20.25 -10.80 -3.55
N VAL A 23 20.03 -10.54 -2.25
CA VAL A 23 20.33 -9.24 -1.66
C VAL A 23 21.83 -8.95 -1.70
N ARG A 24 22.67 -9.94 -1.37
CA ARG A 24 24.14 -9.80 -1.38
C ARG A 24 24.69 -9.52 -2.78
N ARG A 25 24.04 -10.06 -3.81
CA ARG A 25 24.42 -9.92 -5.23
C ARG A 25 23.49 -8.99 -6.01
N LYS A 26 22.83 -8.03 -5.34
CA LYS A 26 21.79 -7.18 -5.96
C LYS A 26 22.23 -6.34 -7.16
N SER A 27 23.55 -6.13 -7.34
CA SER A 27 24.12 -5.46 -8.51
C SER A 27 24.03 -6.31 -9.78
N GLU A 28 23.86 -7.62 -9.65
CA GLU A 28 23.69 -8.54 -10.75
C GLU A 28 22.21 -8.65 -11.14
N ARG A 29 21.92 -8.41 -12.44
CA ARG A 29 20.55 -8.34 -12.97
C ARG A 29 19.69 -9.57 -12.64
N GLN A 30 20.27 -10.77 -12.68
CA GLN A 30 19.57 -12.03 -12.38
C GLN A 30 19.09 -12.09 -10.92
N TYR A 31 19.92 -11.63 -9.98
CA TYR A 31 19.61 -11.62 -8.56
C TYR A 31 18.64 -10.48 -8.22
N GLN A 32 18.75 -9.33 -8.89
CA GLN A 32 17.75 -8.27 -8.78
C GLN A 32 16.35 -8.74 -9.18
N ALA A 33 16.25 -9.54 -10.26
CA ALA A 33 14.98 -10.13 -10.69
C ALA A 33 14.44 -11.15 -9.68
N ALA A 34 15.30 -12.04 -9.18
CA ALA A 34 14.93 -13.01 -8.13
C ALA A 34 14.43 -12.31 -6.86
N LEU A 35 15.18 -11.30 -6.39
CA LEU A 35 14.81 -10.49 -5.23
C LEU A 35 13.47 -9.80 -5.43
N SER A 36 13.30 -9.14 -6.58
CA SER A 36 12.06 -8.44 -6.93
C SER A 36 10.85 -9.35 -7.04
N SER A 37 11.04 -10.66 -7.25
CA SER A 37 9.95 -11.64 -7.36
C SER A 37 9.68 -12.34 -6.04
N LEU A 38 10.68 -12.97 -5.44
CA LEU A 38 10.52 -13.84 -4.27
C LEU A 38 10.27 -13.07 -2.98
N MET A 39 10.66 -11.80 -2.90
CA MET A 39 10.37 -10.95 -1.74
C MET A 39 8.91 -10.46 -1.71
N ARG A 40 8.14 -10.60 -2.80
CA ARG A 40 6.75 -10.12 -2.83
C ARG A 40 5.84 -11.07 -2.06
N PHE A 41 5.12 -10.54 -1.09
CA PHE A 41 4.12 -11.29 -0.32
C PHE A 41 3.11 -11.98 -1.24
N THR A 42 2.56 -11.27 -2.23
CA THR A 42 1.53 -11.81 -3.12
C THR A 42 2.03 -12.98 -3.98
N ILE A 43 3.32 -13.00 -4.32
CA ILE A 43 3.92 -14.12 -5.07
C ILE A 43 4.08 -15.33 -4.14
N LEU A 44 4.56 -15.13 -2.92
CA LEU A 44 4.67 -16.21 -1.94
C LEU A 44 3.29 -16.77 -1.56
N GLU A 45 2.30 -15.91 -1.40
CA GLU A 45 0.92 -16.29 -1.12
C GLU A 45 0.33 -17.14 -2.25
N ASP A 46 0.53 -16.75 -3.52
CA ASP A 46 0.08 -17.56 -4.67
C ASP A 46 0.82 -18.90 -4.74
N VAL A 47 2.13 -18.91 -4.51
CA VAL A 47 2.95 -20.13 -4.55
C VAL A 47 2.48 -21.12 -3.49
N LEU A 48 2.15 -20.63 -2.29
CA LEU A 48 1.69 -21.42 -1.14
C LEU A 48 0.16 -21.50 -1.03
N SER A 49 -0.59 -21.09 -2.06
CA SER A 49 -2.07 -21.00 -2.04
C SER A 49 -2.81 -22.27 -1.61
N ARG A 50 -2.18 -23.45 -1.73
CA ARG A 50 -2.75 -24.74 -1.33
C ARG A 50 -2.55 -25.08 0.14
N ASP A 51 -1.65 -24.39 0.82
CA ASP A 51 -1.41 -24.60 2.24
C ASP A 51 -2.41 -23.77 3.06
N PRO A 52 -3.24 -24.39 3.93
CA PRO A 52 -4.11 -23.66 4.84
C PRO A 52 -3.33 -22.77 5.82
N ASN A 53 -2.10 -23.13 6.15
CA ASN A 53 -1.21 -22.42 7.08
C ASN A 53 -0.23 -21.48 6.35
N ARG A 54 -0.43 -21.21 5.06
CA ARG A 54 0.49 -20.38 4.25
C ARG A 54 0.84 -19.03 4.88
N LEU A 55 -0.13 -18.37 5.52
CA LEU A 55 0.09 -17.05 6.12
C LEU A 55 1.07 -17.13 7.30
N THR A 56 0.95 -18.18 8.11
CA THR A 56 1.90 -18.50 9.20
C THR A 56 3.28 -18.77 8.63
N ALA A 57 3.38 -19.63 7.61
CA ALA A 57 4.67 -19.99 6.99
C ALA A 57 5.38 -18.77 6.36
N ILE A 58 4.63 -17.87 5.70
CA ILE A 58 5.18 -16.62 5.16
C ILE A 58 5.58 -15.67 6.29
N THR A 59 4.82 -15.62 7.38
CA THR A 59 5.20 -14.82 8.57
C THR A 59 6.52 -15.30 9.15
N GLU A 60 6.67 -16.60 9.37
CA GLU A 60 7.93 -17.19 9.87
C GLU A 60 9.11 -16.94 8.92
N LEU A 61 8.88 -16.97 7.61
CA LEU A 61 9.90 -16.60 6.62
C LEU A 61 10.37 -15.14 6.79
N PHE A 62 9.43 -14.19 6.90
CA PHE A 62 9.76 -12.77 7.10
C PHE A 62 10.43 -12.53 8.46
N ASP A 63 9.97 -13.22 9.50
CA ASP A 63 10.56 -13.24 10.85
C ASP A 63 12.02 -13.75 10.84
N ARG A 64 12.35 -14.67 9.93
CA ARG A 64 13.71 -15.15 9.75
C ARG A 64 14.53 -14.18 8.90
N LEU A 65 13.96 -13.65 7.82
CA LEU A 65 14.60 -12.72 6.89
C LEU A 65 15.00 -11.39 7.54
N HIS A 66 14.19 -10.83 8.45
CA HIS A 66 14.52 -9.52 9.06
C HIS A 66 15.79 -9.54 9.92
N ARG A 67 16.27 -10.75 10.31
CA ARG A 67 17.49 -10.96 11.09
C ARG A 67 18.75 -10.94 10.22
N ASP A 68 18.64 -11.13 8.91
CA ASP A 68 19.76 -10.94 7.99
C ASP A 68 20.05 -9.44 7.82
N VAL A 69 21.31 -9.06 8.02
CA VAL A 69 21.73 -7.65 8.08
C VAL A 69 21.54 -6.93 6.76
N ASP A 70 21.65 -7.62 5.63
CA ASP A 70 21.52 -6.99 4.32
C ASP A 70 20.06 -6.91 3.91
N VAL A 71 19.27 -7.95 4.18
CA VAL A 71 17.80 -7.89 3.98
C VAL A 71 17.17 -6.77 4.83
N ASN A 72 17.62 -6.60 6.07
CA ASN A 72 17.13 -5.55 6.98
C ASN A 72 17.33 -4.13 6.44
N LYS A 73 18.33 -3.92 5.57
CA LYS A 73 18.61 -2.61 4.94
C LYS A 73 17.67 -2.32 3.77
N GLU A 74 17.02 -3.33 3.20
CA GLU A 74 16.22 -3.16 1.98
C GLU A 74 14.84 -2.51 2.28
N PRO A 75 14.53 -1.33 1.73
CA PRO A 75 13.26 -0.65 2.02
C PRO A 75 12.03 -1.44 1.56
N LEU A 76 12.14 -2.12 0.42
CA LEU A 76 11.03 -2.91 -0.15
C LEU A 76 10.75 -4.17 0.66
N PHE A 77 11.72 -4.72 1.39
CA PHE A 77 11.47 -5.83 2.32
C PHE A 77 10.45 -5.41 3.38
N TRP A 78 10.68 -4.26 4.02
CA TRP A 78 9.79 -3.72 5.06
C TRP A 78 8.41 -3.35 4.52
N LEU A 79 8.33 -2.87 3.28
CA LEU A 79 7.05 -2.66 2.61
C LEU A 79 6.27 -3.99 2.47
N GLN A 80 6.92 -5.05 2.00
CA GLN A 80 6.28 -6.36 1.84
C GLN A 80 5.89 -6.98 3.18
N TYR A 81 6.70 -6.75 4.23
CA TYR A 81 6.38 -7.19 5.57
C TYR A 81 5.18 -6.44 6.16
N SER A 82 5.06 -5.15 5.87
CA SER A 82 3.86 -4.38 6.21
C SER A 82 2.62 -4.93 5.51
N ILE A 83 2.71 -5.25 4.21
CA ILE A 83 1.61 -5.84 3.44
C ILE A 83 1.16 -7.16 4.08
N LEU A 84 2.12 -8.02 4.43
CA LEU A 84 1.87 -9.28 5.13
C LEU A 84 1.14 -9.05 6.47
N MET A 85 1.58 -8.08 7.28
CA MET A 85 0.92 -7.78 8.56
C MET A 85 -0.49 -7.22 8.37
N THR A 86 -0.76 -6.46 7.31
CA THR A 86 -2.13 -6.06 6.97
C THR A 86 -3.00 -7.26 6.61
N ALA A 87 -2.47 -8.19 5.81
CA ALA A 87 -3.18 -9.43 5.46
C ALA A 87 -3.44 -10.32 6.69
N ALA A 88 -2.54 -10.28 7.68
CA ALA A 88 -2.68 -10.94 8.98
C ALA A 88 -3.48 -10.14 10.02
N ASP A 89 -4.17 -9.08 9.60
CA ASP A 89 -4.99 -8.22 10.45
C ASP A 89 -4.24 -7.47 11.57
N ASN A 90 -2.91 -7.52 11.56
CA ASN A 90 -2.06 -6.86 12.54
C ASN A 90 -1.67 -5.45 12.06
N LEU A 91 -2.65 -4.55 12.05
CA LEU A 91 -2.46 -3.18 11.58
C LEU A 91 -1.41 -2.38 12.36
N PRO A 92 -1.27 -2.51 13.70
CA PRO A 92 -0.20 -1.83 14.43
C PRO A 92 1.19 -2.27 13.98
N ALA A 93 1.40 -3.56 13.70
CA ALA A 93 2.67 -4.05 13.17
C ALA A 93 2.89 -3.56 11.73
N ALA A 94 1.87 -3.56 10.88
CA ALA A 94 1.94 -3.00 9.53
C ALA A 94 2.39 -1.52 9.56
N GLU A 95 1.77 -0.71 10.41
CA GLU A 95 2.14 0.71 10.57
C GLU A 95 3.58 0.89 11.09
N ASN A 96 4.06 0.02 11.97
CA ASN A 96 5.47 0.01 12.36
C ASN A 96 6.40 -0.31 11.19
N PHE A 97 6.09 -1.34 10.40
CA PHE A 97 6.94 -1.75 9.29
C PHE A 97 6.94 -0.75 8.14
N ILE A 98 5.83 -0.04 7.88
CA ILE A 98 5.85 1.03 6.88
C ILE A 98 6.74 2.20 7.31
N ARG A 99 6.79 2.54 8.61
CA ARG A 99 7.74 3.53 9.14
C ARG A 99 9.18 3.07 8.97
N THR A 100 9.47 1.79 9.23
CA THR A 100 10.80 1.22 8.99
C THR A 100 11.17 1.27 7.50
N ALA A 101 10.21 1.01 6.59
CA ALA A 101 10.42 1.13 5.15
C ALA A 101 10.86 2.55 4.76
N TYR A 102 10.19 3.60 5.29
CA TYR A 102 10.62 4.99 5.08
C TYR A 102 12.01 5.26 5.66
N ALA A 103 12.30 4.78 6.87
CA ALA A 103 13.61 4.97 7.49
C ALA A 103 14.74 4.35 6.65
N ARG A 104 14.53 3.14 6.11
CA ARG A 104 15.49 2.49 5.21
C ARG A 104 15.58 3.19 3.85
N ALA A 105 14.47 3.65 3.30
CA ALA A 105 14.46 4.42 2.05
C ALA A 105 15.26 5.73 2.19
N ALA A 106 15.09 6.45 3.29
CA ALA A 106 15.85 7.68 3.56
C ALA A 106 17.36 7.43 3.69
N ALA A 107 17.74 6.26 4.20
CA ALA A 107 19.13 5.82 4.28
C ALA A 107 19.69 5.23 2.96
N SER A 108 18.86 5.12 1.92
CA SER A 108 19.22 4.50 0.64
C SER A 108 19.32 5.55 -0.47
N PRO A 109 20.54 5.98 -0.88
CA PRO A 109 20.71 7.02 -1.89
C PRO A 109 19.98 6.70 -3.20
N GLY A 110 19.21 7.67 -3.70
CA GLY A 110 18.47 7.55 -4.95
C GLY A 110 17.21 6.67 -4.87
N PHE A 111 16.86 6.13 -3.70
CA PHE A 111 15.64 5.35 -3.55
C PHE A 111 14.39 6.23 -3.70
N GLN A 112 13.43 5.72 -4.45
CA GLN A 112 12.19 6.41 -4.76
C GLN A 112 11.03 5.77 -4.00
N THR A 113 10.36 6.54 -3.14
CA THR A 113 9.38 6.03 -2.18
C THR A 113 8.01 5.70 -2.75
N PHE A 114 7.78 5.82 -4.06
CA PHE A 114 6.45 5.76 -4.67
C PHE A 114 5.62 4.54 -4.25
N GLN A 115 6.23 3.34 -4.20
CA GLN A 115 5.53 2.12 -3.76
C GLN A 115 5.14 2.19 -2.28
N ILE A 116 6.04 2.75 -1.44
CA ILE A 116 5.81 2.96 -0.01
C ILE A 116 4.70 4.00 0.18
N ASP A 117 4.70 5.08 -0.59
CA ASP A 117 3.69 6.14 -0.52
C ASP A 117 2.30 5.65 -0.93
N THR A 118 2.20 4.91 -2.04
CA THR A 118 0.90 4.35 -2.48
C THR A 118 0.35 3.37 -1.46
N TYR A 119 1.18 2.48 -0.93
CA TYR A 119 0.68 1.51 0.04
C TYR A 119 0.44 2.13 1.42
N ALA A 120 1.26 3.10 1.86
CA ALA A 120 1.02 3.84 3.10
C ALA A 120 -0.34 4.54 3.07
N LEU A 121 -0.72 5.18 1.95
CA LEU A 121 -2.06 5.77 1.82
C LEU A 121 -3.16 4.72 2.05
N ARG A 122 -3.06 3.56 1.38
CA ARG A 122 -4.02 2.46 1.57
C ARG A 122 -4.10 2.06 3.04
N LEU A 123 -2.95 1.81 3.66
CA LEU A 123 -2.88 1.33 5.03
C LEU A 123 -3.50 2.33 6.01
N LEU A 124 -3.18 3.62 5.90
CA LEU A 124 -3.72 4.65 6.80
C LEU A 124 -5.24 4.75 6.67
N LEU A 125 -5.78 4.73 5.45
CA LEU A 125 -7.22 4.72 5.20
C LEU A 125 -7.88 3.47 5.81
N THR A 126 -7.29 2.28 5.59
CA THR A 126 -7.77 1.02 6.18
C THR A 126 -7.72 1.03 7.71
N ILE A 127 -6.71 1.64 8.33
CA ILE A 127 -6.65 1.78 9.79
C ILE A 127 -7.80 2.64 10.28
N GLU A 128 -7.98 3.82 9.68
CA GLU A 128 -9.03 4.75 10.10
C GLU A 128 -10.44 4.21 9.81
N GLU A 129 -10.63 3.33 8.83
CA GLU A 129 -11.89 2.61 8.60
C GLU A 129 -12.28 1.66 9.75
N ARG A 130 -11.33 1.22 10.58
CA ARG A 130 -11.59 0.33 11.71
C ARG A 130 -11.73 1.03 13.05
N VAL A 131 -11.50 2.33 13.07
CA VAL A 131 -11.69 3.17 14.24
C VAL A 131 -13.17 3.60 14.27
N ASP A 132 -13.69 3.72 15.48
CA ASP A 132 -15.05 4.20 15.73
C ASP A 132 -15.28 5.59 15.09
N ASP A 133 -16.48 5.81 14.56
CA ASP A 133 -16.82 7.05 13.86
C ASP A 133 -17.02 8.23 14.82
N GLU A 134 -17.10 7.99 16.13
CA GLU A 134 -17.11 9.05 17.14
C GLU A 134 -15.69 9.54 17.51
N GLU A 135 -14.65 8.76 17.22
CA GLU A 135 -13.27 9.17 17.50
C GLU A 135 -12.75 10.16 16.45
N PRO A 136 -11.91 11.15 16.84
CA PRO A 136 -11.23 12.01 15.89
C PRO A 136 -10.35 11.22 14.91
N VAL A 137 -10.19 11.71 13.69
CA VAL A 137 -9.33 11.10 12.67
C VAL A 137 -7.86 11.41 12.99
N LYS A 138 -7.23 10.56 13.81
CA LYS A 138 -5.88 10.78 14.36
C LYS A 138 -4.81 10.94 13.27
N ARG A 139 -4.99 10.30 12.12
CA ARG A 139 -4.03 10.27 11.00
C ARG A 139 -4.36 11.24 9.88
N PHE A 140 -5.26 12.20 10.09
CA PHE A 140 -5.79 13.06 9.03
C PHE A 140 -4.68 13.77 8.23
N ASP A 141 -3.76 14.46 8.91
CA ASP A 141 -2.67 15.19 8.25
C ASP A 141 -1.75 14.28 7.45
N GLU A 142 -1.46 13.08 7.96
CA GLU A 142 -0.64 12.10 7.25
C GLU A 142 -1.36 11.59 5.99
N ILE A 143 -2.65 11.25 6.12
CA ILE A 143 -3.51 10.85 4.99
C ILE A 143 -3.53 11.94 3.92
N LEU A 144 -3.73 13.20 4.30
CA LEU A 144 -3.78 14.33 3.38
C LEU A 144 -2.45 14.48 2.63
N GLY A 145 -1.33 14.44 3.36
CA GLY A 145 0.00 14.48 2.77
C GLY A 145 0.28 13.31 1.82
N LYS A 146 -0.26 12.11 2.11
CA LYS A 146 -0.16 10.96 1.20
C LYS A 146 -1.05 11.10 -0.04
N ILE A 147 -2.26 11.65 0.10
CA ILE A 147 -3.14 11.98 -1.04
C ILE A 147 -2.43 12.93 -2.01
N GLU A 148 -1.79 13.99 -1.50
CA GLU A 148 -1.05 14.95 -2.34
C GLU A 148 0.13 14.30 -3.08
N ARG A 149 0.90 13.45 -2.39
CA ARG A 149 1.98 12.69 -3.02
C ARG A 149 1.45 11.76 -4.11
N VAL A 150 0.41 10.97 -3.83
CA VAL A 150 -0.20 10.06 -4.80
C VAL A 150 -0.78 10.82 -5.99
N ARG A 151 -1.41 11.97 -5.75
CA ARG A 151 -1.91 12.85 -6.83
C ARG A 151 -0.80 13.24 -7.80
N SER A 152 0.40 13.55 -7.31
CA SER A 152 1.54 13.87 -8.18
C SER A 152 1.96 12.69 -9.07
N MET A 153 1.80 11.46 -8.57
CA MET A 153 2.14 10.22 -9.29
C MET A 153 1.11 9.87 -10.37
N VAL A 154 -0.15 10.31 -10.24
CA VAL A 154 -1.17 10.08 -11.29
C VAL A 154 -0.75 10.69 -12.62
N ARG A 155 0.04 11.77 -12.62
CA ARG A 155 0.54 12.39 -13.86
C ARG A 155 1.74 11.65 -14.45
N ASP A 156 2.45 10.84 -13.68
CA ASP A 156 3.64 10.09 -14.10
C ASP A 156 3.26 8.72 -14.71
N GLN A 157 3.48 8.55 -16.02
CA GLN A 157 3.14 7.33 -16.77
C GLN A 157 3.66 6.04 -16.12
N SER A 158 4.86 6.08 -15.52
CA SER A 158 5.52 4.88 -14.98
C SER A 158 4.90 4.38 -13.66
N ARG A 159 4.15 5.23 -12.96
CA ARG A 159 3.65 4.99 -11.59
C ARG A 159 2.13 5.14 -11.47
N ARG A 160 1.51 5.68 -12.50
CA ARG A 160 0.10 6.04 -12.57
C ARG A 160 -0.85 4.92 -12.17
N PHE A 161 -0.60 3.69 -12.65
CA PHE A 161 -1.51 2.57 -12.40
C PHE A 161 -1.77 2.37 -10.90
N HIS A 162 -0.71 2.19 -10.11
CA HIS A 162 -0.83 1.98 -8.66
C HIS A 162 -1.32 3.24 -7.93
N ALA A 163 -0.91 4.42 -8.40
CA ALA A 163 -1.37 5.69 -7.84
C ALA A 163 -2.88 5.89 -8.01
N ILE A 164 -3.46 5.47 -9.15
CA ILE A 164 -4.90 5.52 -9.37
C ILE A 164 -5.60 4.48 -8.51
N GLN A 165 -5.11 3.24 -8.52
CA GLN A 165 -5.74 2.13 -7.82
C GLN A 165 -5.91 2.39 -6.32
N VAL A 166 -4.98 3.07 -5.65
CA VAL A 166 -5.14 3.38 -4.22
C VAL A 166 -6.29 4.35 -3.92
N LEU A 167 -6.71 5.17 -4.88
CA LEU A 167 -7.74 6.18 -4.67
C LEU A 167 -9.15 5.60 -4.44
N ASP A 168 -9.39 4.34 -4.81
CA ASP A 168 -10.66 3.65 -4.51
C ASP A 168 -10.92 3.53 -2.98
N ALA A 169 -9.86 3.60 -2.15
CA ALA A 169 -9.92 3.58 -0.69
C ALA A 169 -10.59 4.82 -0.09
N ILE A 170 -10.61 5.93 -0.84
CA ILE A 170 -11.03 7.22 -0.29
C ILE A 170 -12.53 7.22 0.01
N GLU A 171 -13.36 6.60 -0.85
CA GLU A 171 -14.81 6.59 -0.61
C GLU A 171 -15.21 5.78 0.63
N PRO A 172 -14.75 4.53 0.83
CA PRO A 172 -15.03 3.77 2.05
C PRO A 172 -14.61 4.52 3.32
N PHE A 173 -13.37 5.02 3.38
CA PHE A 173 -12.87 5.85 4.48
C PHE A 173 -13.76 7.05 4.77
N VAL A 174 -14.09 7.86 3.76
CA VAL A 174 -14.95 9.04 3.93
C VAL A 174 -16.32 8.65 4.42
N SER A 175 -16.87 7.54 3.94
CA SER A 175 -18.20 7.07 4.32
C SER A 175 -18.22 6.58 5.77
N GLN A 176 -17.18 5.87 6.19
CA GLN A 176 -17.04 5.34 7.55
C GLN A 176 -16.80 6.43 8.59
N ARG A 177 -15.99 7.45 8.27
CA ARG A 177 -15.55 8.49 9.22
C ARG A 177 -16.26 9.83 9.06
N LEU A 178 -17.40 9.84 8.35
CA LEU A 178 -18.08 11.08 7.96
C LEU A 178 -18.47 11.96 9.15
N SER A 179 -18.94 11.35 10.23
CA SER A 179 -19.35 12.00 11.48
C SER A 179 -18.16 12.62 12.22
N SER A 180 -16.99 11.98 12.14
CA SER A 180 -15.75 12.37 12.82
C SER A 180 -15.10 13.65 12.27
N PHE A 181 -15.35 13.99 11.00
CA PHE A 181 -14.64 15.11 10.36
C PHE A 181 -15.11 16.48 10.87
N GLY A 182 -14.14 17.34 11.20
CA GLY A 182 -14.34 18.76 11.46
C GLY A 182 -14.46 19.60 10.18
N PRO A 183 -14.89 20.88 10.27
CA PRO A 183 -15.07 21.74 9.11
C PRO A 183 -13.83 21.92 8.24
N SER A 184 -12.64 22.08 8.84
CA SER A 184 -11.38 22.24 8.11
C SER A 184 -10.96 20.96 7.37
N GLU A 185 -11.20 19.80 7.97
CA GLU A 185 -10.91 18.49 7.39
C GLU A 185 -11.81 18.23 6.18
N ILE A 186 -13.10 18.56 6.32
CA ILE A 186 -14.09 18.49 5.22
C ILE A 186 -13.65 19.34 4.03
N GLU A 187 -13.29 20.61 4.25
CA GLU A 187 -12.82 21.49 3.17
C GLU A 187 -11.55 20.95 2.50
N SER A 188 -10.60 20.47 3.29
CA SER A 188 -9.33 19.93 2.78
C SER A 188 -9.52 18.68 1.93
N LEU A 189 -10.43 17.78 2.35
CA LEU A 189 -10.80 16.60 1.58
C LEU A 189 -11.54 16.96 0.30
N ILE A 190 -12.52 17.86 0.36
CA ILE A 190 -13.25 18.31 -0.84
C ILE A 190 -12.29 18.88 -1.87
N TYR A 191 -11.40 19.77 -1.45
CA TYR A 191 -10.39 20.38 -2.31
C TYR A 191 -9.49 19.33 -2.98
N ASN A 192 -8.95 18.40 -2.20
CA ASN A 192 -8.07 17.36 -2.73
C ASN A 192 -8.80 16.36 -3.63
N ILE A 193 -10.05 16.02 -3.31
CA ILE A 193 -10.90 15.18 -4.16
C ILE A 193 -11.12 15.84 -5.52
N ASP A 194 -11.38 17.15 -5.57
CA ASP A 194 -11.56 17.84 -6.84
C ASP A 194 -10.29 17.81 -7.70
N LEU A 195 -9.12 18.07 -7.09
CA LEU A 195 -7.85 18.00 -7.82
C LEU A 195 -7.51 16.59 -8.30
N LEU A 196 -7.84 15.55 -7.53
CA LEU A 196 -7.71 14.17 -7.97
C LEU A 196 -8.61 13.89 -9.17
N ARG A 197 -9.87 14.32 -9.11
CA ARG A 197 -10.84 14.10 -10.19
C ARG A 197 -10.42 14.81 -11.47
N GLU A 198 -9.93 16.04 -11.38
CA GLU A 198 -9.36 16.76 -12.52
C GLU A 198 -8.22 15.96 -13.16
N ASN A 199 -7.28 15.45 -12.36
CA ASN A 199 -6.19 14.62 -12.87
C ASN A 199 -6.70 13.35 -13.58
N LEU A 200 -7.74 12.69 -13.04
CA LEU A 200 -8.35 11.53 -13.69
C LEU A 200 -9.07 11.90 -14.99
N ASP A 201 -9.66 13.09 -15.08
CA ASP A 201 -10.35 13.57 -16.27
C ASP A 201 -9.41 13.80 -17.46
N PHE A 202 -8.15 14.17 -17.20
CA PHE A 202 -7.12 14.33 -18.24
C PHE A 202 -6.51 13.02 -18.76
N LEU A 203 -6.87 11.86 -18.20
CA LEU A 203 -6.31 10.58 -18.66
C LEU A 203 -6.84 10.18 -20.04
N PRO A 204 -6.00 9.59 -20.92
CA PRO A 204 -6.44 8.95 -22.15
C PRO A 204 -7.50 7.87 -21.90
N VAL A 205 -8.35 7.61 -22.91
CA VAL A 205 -9.48 6.67 -22.79
C VAL A 205 -8.99 5.26 -22.49
N GLU A 206 -7.92 4.83 -23.14
CA GLU A 206 -7.32 3.50 -22.96
C GLU A 206 -6.81 3.32 -21.53
N GLU A 207 -6.20 4.37 -20.98
CA GLU A 207 -5.69 4.34 -19.60
C GLU A 207 -6.83 4.33 -18.59
N LYS A 208 -7.89 5.14 -18.81
CA LYS A 208 -9.07 5.13 -17.95
C LYS A 208 -9.71 3.74 -17.88
N ALA A 209 -9.76 3.03 -19.01
CA ALA A 209 -10.26 1.67 -19.08
C ALA A 209 -9.33 0.69 -18.35
N ALA A 210 -8.02 0.75 -18.60
CA ALA A 210 -7.05 -0.16 -18.00
C ALA A 210 -6.93 -0.04 -16.47
N THR A 211 -7.11 1.17 -15.92
CA THR A 211 -6.95 1.42 -14.48
C THR A 211 -8.27 1.48 -13.73
N GLY A 212 -9.42 1.33 -14.39
CA GLY A 212 -10.74 1.55 -13.78
C GLY A 212 -10.98 2.99 -13.31
N ALA A 213 -10.29 3.98 -13.90
CA ALA A 213 -10.31 5.37 -13.41
C ALA A 213 -11.71 5.99 -13.35
N ASN A 214 -12.62 5.58 -14.25
CA ASN A 214 -13.99 6.08 -14.25
C ASN A 214 -14.79 5.64 -13.01
N GLN A 215 -14.61 4.40 -12.57
CA GLN A 215 -15.24 3.87 -11.36
C GLN A 215 -14.69 4.59 -10.12
N ILE A 216 -13.37 4.74 -10.05
CA ILE A 216 -12.67 5.45 -8.97
C ILE A 216 -13.16 6.90 -8.89
N ARG A 217 -13.26 7.58 -10.03
CA ARG A 217 -13.79 8.94 -10.12
C ARG A 217 -15.24 9.03 -9.62
N ALA A 218 -16.08 8.04 -9.90
CA ALA A 218 -17.43 7.99 -9.38
C ALA A 218 -17.45 7.84 -7.85
N GLY A 219 -16.56 7.01 -7.29
CA GLY A 219 -16.42 6.89 -5.83
C GLY A 219 -15.96 8.19 -5.17
N LEU A 220 -15.00 8.89 -5.79
CA LEU A 220 -14.57 10.23 -5.34
C LEU A 220 -15.73 11.25 -5.37
N LEU A 221 -16.61 11.19 -6.37
CA LEU A 221 -17.82 12.03 -6.44
C LEU A 221 -18.81 11.74 -5.32
N ASN A 222 -19.01 10.46 -4.99
CA ASN A 222 -19.86 10.05 -3.88
C ASN A 222 -19.30 10.56 -2.54
N ALA A 223 -17.99 10.36 -2.32
CA ALA A 223 -17.27 10.87 -1.15
C ALA A 223 -17.46 12.39 -0.99
N LYS A 224 -17.21 13.16 -2.06
CA LYS A 224 -17.44 14.61 -2.08
C LYS A 224 -18.89 14.98 -1.73
N SER A 225 -19.86 14.27 -2.31
CA SER A 225 -21.29 14.55 -2.07
C SER A 225 -21.67 14.36 -0.60
N ARG A 226 -21.15 13.31 0.05
CA ARG A 226 -21.34 13.07 1.49
C ARG A 226 -20.71 14.16 2.34
N LEU A 227 -19.47 14.56 2.03
CA LEU A 227 -18.77 15.66 2.71
C LEU A 227 -19.52 16.98 2.59
N LEU A 228 -20.05 17.31 1.40
CA LEU A 228 -20.85 18.51 1.19
C LEU A 228 -22.16 18.48 1.98
N ALA A 229 -22.81 17.32 2.11
CA ALA A 229 -24.00 17.17 2.94
C ALA A 229 -23.67 17.39 4.42
N ARG A 230 -22.58 16.77 4.91
CA ARG A 230 -22.10 16.95 6.29
C ARG A 230 -21.75 18.41 6.59
N ARG A 231 -21.07 19.10 5.66
CA ARG A 231 -20.74 20.53 5.79
C ARG A 231 -21.97 21.38 6.07
N ARG A 232 -23.07 21.15 5.35
CA ARG A 232 -24.32 21.91 5.53
C ARG A 232 -24.96 21.68 6.90
N LEU A 233 -24.71 20.55 7.54
CA LEU A 233 -25.22 20.25 8.89
C LEU A 233 -24.39 20.90 9.99
N LEU A 234 -23.16 21.34 9.69
CA LEU A 234 -22.25 22.00 10.64
C LEU A 234 -22.29 23.53 10.55
N GLN A 235 -23.05 24.09 9.60
CA GLN A 235 -23.30 25.53 9.42
C GLN A 235 -24.63 25.93 10.04
#